data_AF-A0A368FE71-F1
#
_entry.id   AF-A0A368FE71-F1
#
_cell.length_a   1.000
_cell.length_b   1.000
_cell.length_c   1.000
_cell.angle_alpha   90.00
_cell.angle_beta   90.00
_cell.angle_gamma   90.00
#
_symmetry.space_group_name_H-M   'P 1'
#
loop_
_entity.id
_entity.type
_entity.pdbx_description
1 polymer ?
#
loop_
_entity_poly.entity_id
_entity_poly.type
_entity_poly.pdbx_seq_one_letter_code
_entity_poly.pdbx_strand_id
1 'polypeptide(L)'
;MPSETVFVSLLNFLSQSQSKLHQRVQEINQVKVKTWNTNRTNFADKNSSETGGCLPTYEWCADTVRVPFPIYFVCFVFFFGISFPFTGSPSGTLYSEILGPRKQGLMQGLHSFGGSISQLVAPIITTYLFQHSGYQYVMVVQICTLCFAFVLVIVFYKRLVPLRMKPAPGKSAKYKNGVFYTM
;
A
#
# COMPACT_ATOMS: atom_id res chain seq x y z
N MET A 1 32.07 20.51 2.57
CA MET A 1 31.56 19.34 3.32
C MET A 1 30.57 19.80 4.39
N PRO A 2 29.26 19.95 4.08
CA PRO A 2 28.24 20.34 5.05
C PRO A 2 27.11 19.29 5.25
N SER A 3 27.17 18.13 4.61
CA SER A 3 26.05 17.16 4.56
C SER A 3 25.91 16.29 5.81
N GLU A 4 26.97 16.07 6.59
CA GLU A 4 26.91 15.18 7.76
C GLU A 4 26.34 15.88 9.00
N THR A 5 26.59 17.18 9.18
CA THR A 5 26.10 17.95 10.33
C THR A 5 24.57 18.16 10.29
N VAL A 6 24.00 18.30 9.09
CA VAL A 6 22.55 18.41 8.89
C VAL A 6 21.86 17.10 9.21
N PHE A 7 22.45 15.96 8.82
CA PHE A 7 21.88 14.64 9.07
C PHE A 7 21.85 14.28 10.57
N VAL A 8 22.94 14.56 11.30
CA VAL A 8 23.01 14.33 12.75
C VAL A 8 22.04 15.24 13.51
N SER A 9 21.89 16.50 13.07
CA SER A 9 20.93 17.44 13.68
C SER A 9 19.48 17.02 13.42
N LEU A 10 19.17 16.49 12.24
CA LEU A 10 17.85 15.95 11.91
C LEU A 10 17.52 14.70 12.75
N LEU A 11 18.50 13.80 12.93
CA LEU A 11 18.32 12.60 13.76
C LEU A 11 18.12 12.93 15.23
N ASN A 12 18.86 13.91 15.77
CA ASN A 12 18.66 14.37 17.14
C ASN A 12 17.30 15.06 17.32
N PHE A 13 16.84 15.83 16.33
CA PHE A 13 15.52 16.45 16.35
C PHE A 13 14.39 15.43 16.26
N LEU A 14 14.56 14.39 15.43
CA LEU A 14 13.60 13.28 15.32
C LEU A 14 13.55 12.45 16.62
N SER A 15 14.70 12.18 17.25
CA SER A 15 14.78 11.48 18.53
C SER A 15 14.12 12.28 19.69
N GLN A 16 14.37 13.59 19.74
CA GLN A 16 13.73 14.50 20.71
C GLN A 16 12.21 14.62 20.49
N SER A 17 11.76 14.54 19.23
CA SER A 17 10.34 14.58 18.88
C SER A 17 9.62 13.29 19.27
N GLN A 18 10.25 12.12 19.05
CA GLN A 18 9.70 10.82 19.42
C GLN A 18 9.51 10.67 20.94
N SER A 19 10.46 11.13 21.76
CA SER A 19 10.34 11.03 23.22
C SER A 19 9.21 11.90 23.80
N LYS A 20 9.04 13.12 23.29
CA LYS A 20 7.90 13.99 23.64
C LYS A 20 6.56 13.42 23.18
N LEU A 21 6.53 12.74 22.03
CA LEU A 21 5.33 12.04 21.54
C LEU A 21 4.95 10.88 22.45
N HIS A 22 5.92 10.08 22.91
CA HIS A 22 5.69 8.98 23.85
C HIS A 22 5.11 9.45 25.19
N GLN A 23 5.60 10.56 25.76
CA GLN A 23 5.03 11.14 26.99
C GLN A 23 3.58 11.62 26.78
N ARG A 24 3.30 12.33 25.68
CA ARG A 24 1.95 12.81 25.35
C ARG A 24 0.97 11.64 25.10
N VAL A 25 1.42 10.56 24.49
CA VAL A 25 0.61 9.35 24.26
C VAL A 25 0.23 8.66 25.57
N GLN A 26 1.13 8.63 26.57
CA GLN A 26 0.83 8.07 27.89
C GLN A 26 -0.22 8.89 28.63
N GLU A 27 -0.12 10.23 28.63
CA GLU A 27 -1.14 11.09 29.24
C GLU A 27 -2.50 10.96 28.56
N ILE A 28 -2.53 10.90 27.22
CA ILE A 28 -3.77 10.69 26.46
C ILE A 28 -4.39 9.32 26.77
N ASN A 29 -3.57 8.27 26.91
CA ASN A 29 -4.06 6.94 27.27
C ASN A 29 -4.66 6.92 28.68
N GLN A 30 -4.03 7.56 29.66
CA GLN A 30 -4.56 7.64 31.02
C GLN A 30 -5.87 8.43 31.09
N VAL A 31 -5.97 9.57 30.40
CA VAL A 31 -7.21 10.34 30.29
C VAL A 31 -8.29 9.52 29.60
N LYS A 32 -7.98 8.83 28.49
CA LYS A 32 -8.94 7.96 27.81
C LYS A 32 -9.42 6.81 28.69
N VAL A 33 -8.54 6.17 29.47
CA VAL A 33 -8.91 5.07 30.38
C VAL A 33 -9.89 5.56 31.46
N LYS A 34 -9.64 6.75 32.02
CA LYS A 34 -10.52 7.36 33.03
C LYS A 34 -11.91 7.69 32.46
N THR A 35 -11.95 8.27 31.27
CA THR A 35 -13.22 8.54 30.55
C THR A 35 -13.93 7.26 30.12
N TRP A 36 -13.19 6.19 29.78
CA TRP A 36 -13.76 4.90 29.42
C TRP A 36 -14.47 4.24 30.61
N ASN A 37 -13.90 4.32 31.81
CA ASN A 37 -14.52 3.75 33.02
C ASN A 37 -15.80 4.49 33.43
N THR A 38 -15.85 5.83 33.30
CA THR A 38 -17.07 6.63 33.53
C THR A 38 -18.15 6.36 32.49
N ASN A 39 -17.78 6.15 31.22
CA ASN A 39 -18.76 5.80 30.19
C ASN A 39 -19.24 4.34 30.34
N ARG A 40 -18.38 3.40 30.76
CA ARG A 40 -18.74 1.99 30.93
C ARG A 40 -19.91 1.78 31.90
N THR A 41 -19.99 2.55 32.99
CA THR A 41 -21.12 2.47 33.94
C THR A 41 -22.43 3.03 33.36
N ASN A 42 -22.36 3.91 32.36
CA ASN A 42 -23.53 4.47 31.68
C ASN A 42 -23.99 3.62 30.47
N PHE A 43 -23.08 2.82 29.90
CA PHE A 43 -23.37 1.94 28.75
C PHE A 43 -23.86 0.54 29.14
N ALA A 44 -23.65 0.10 30.40
CA ALA A 44 -24.16 -1.18 30.88
C ALA A 44 -25.70 -1.28 30.88
N ASP A 45 -26.42 -0.16 30.72
CA ASP A 45 -27.89 -0.07 30.67
C ASP A 45 -28.45 0.17 29.25
N LYS A 46 -27.61 0.22 28.21
CA LYS A 46 -28.07 0.45 26.83
C LYS A 46 -27.72 -0.72 25.94
N ASN A 47 -28.76 -1.39 25.45
CA ASN A 47 -28.69 -2.43 24.42
C ASN A 47 -27.70 -2.04 23.31
N SER A 48 -26.90 -3.02 22.91
CA SER A 48 -25.74 -3.03 22.01
C SER A 48 -25.97 -2.51 20.56
N SER A 49 -27.00 -1.71 20.34
CA SER A 49 -27.32 -1.02 19.08
C SER A 49 -26.59 0.32 18.94
N GLU A 50 -26.13 0.93 20.04
CA GLU A 50 -25.69 2.34 20.10
C GLU A 50 -24.18 2.49 20.39
N THR A 51 -23.36 1.50 20.07
CA THR A 51 -21.90 1.66 20.11
C THR A 51 -21.30 1.11 18.82
N GLY A 52 -21.28 1.96 17.79
CA GLY A 52 -20.77 1.65 16.47
C GLY A 52 -19.38 1.01 16.52
N GLY A 53 -19.29 -0.19 15.96
CA GLY A 53 -18.04 -0.91 15.79
C GLY A 53 -18.18 -2.32 15.23
N CYS A 54 -19.28 -3.04 15.54
CA CYS A 54 -19.36 -4.45 15.20
C CYS A 54 -20.76 -5.04 15.13
N LEU A 55 -20.97 -5.97 14.19
CA LEU A 55 -22.17 -6.80 14.16
C LEU A 55 -22.01 -7.97 15.15
N PRO A 56 -22.99 -8.27 16.01
CA PRO A 56 -22.90 -9.32 17.03
C PRO A 56 -22.73 -10.74 16.47
N THR A 57 -22.87 -10.93 15.17
CA THR A 57 -22.66 -12.20 14.47
C THR A 57 -21.17 -12.57 14.32
N TYR A 58 -20.25 -11.62 14.49
CA TYR A 58 -18.82 -11.85 14.28
C TYR A 58 -18.06 -12.17 15.58
N GLU A 59 -17.58 -13.41 15.70
CA GLU A 59 -16.85 -13.90 16.90
C GLU A 59 -15.50 -13.20 17.09
N TRP A 60 -14.79 -12.85 16.00
CA TRP A 60 -13.47 -12.18 16.03
C TRP A 60 -13.51 -10.76 16.63
N CYS A 61 -14.71 -10.24 16.87
CA CYS A 61 -14.89 -8.90 17.38
C CYS A 61 -14.63 -8.75 18.87
N ALA A 62 -14.78 -9.84 19.63
CA ALA A 62 -14.54 -9.83 21.08
C ALA A 62 -13.06 -9.53 21.43
N ASP A 63 -12.14 -9.99 20.59
CA ASP A 63 -10.69 -9.92 20.85
C ASP A 63 -9.99 -8.76 20.13
N THR A 64 -10.69 -8.03 19.25
CA THR A 64 -10.06 -7.01 18.38
C THR A 64 -10.04 -5.62 19.03
N VAL A 65 -8.85 -5.02 19.13
CA VAL A 65 -8.68 -3.64 19.64
C VAL A 65 -9.09 -2.60 18.60
N ARG A 66 -9.87 -1.61 19.04
CA ARG A 66 -10.32 -0.50 18.18
C ARG A 66 -9.16 0.43 17.79
N VAL A 67 -8.93 0.60 16.49
CA VAL A 67 -7.92 1.52 15.96
C VAL A 67 -8.41 2.98 16.06
N PRO A 68 -7.59 3.92 16.59
CA PRO A 68 -7.95 5.34 16.60
C PRO A 68 -8.00 5.93 15.19
N PHE A 69 -9.16 6.50 14.84
CA PHE A 69 -9.45 7.10 13.53
C PHE A 69 -8.37 8.07 12.98
N PRO A 70 -7.81 9.02 13.76
CA PRO A 70 -6.82 9.97 13.23
C PRO A 70 -5.52 9.30 12.79
N ILE A 71 -5.06 8.27 13.52
CA ILE A 71 -3.83 7.54 13.15
C ILE A 71 -4.08 6.75 11.86
N TYR A 72 -5.23 6.08 11.75
CA TYR A 72 -5.63 5.38 10.53
C TYR A 72 -5.63 6.32 9.31
N PHE A 73 -6.26 7.50 9.44
CA PHE A 73 -6.36 8.45 8.34
C PHE A 73 -5.00 8.99 7.88
N VAL A 74 -4.15 9.41 8.84
CA VAL A 74 -2.79 9.90 8.54
C VAL A 74 -1.97 8.79 7.86
N CYS A 75 -1.97 7.58 8.41
CA CYS A 75 -1.25 6.47 7.81
C CYS A 75 -1.76 6.14 6.40
N PHE A 76 -3.08 6.12 6.20
CA PHE A 76 -3.68 5.83 4.90
C PHE A 76 -3.27 6.87 3.85
N VAL A 77 -3.39 8.16 4.16
CA VAL A 77 -3.05 9.23 3.20
C VAL A 77 -1.56 9.23 2.85
N PHE A 78 -0.67 9.17 3.84
CA PHE A 78 0.77 9.26 3.56
C PHE A 78 1.33 7.97 2.97
N PHE A 79 1.04 6.80 3.57
CA PHE A 79 1.63 5.55 3.09
C PHE A 79 0.98 5.06 1.80
N PHE A 80 -0.35 4.96 1.72
CA PHE A 80 -1.00 4.49 0.49
C PHE A 80 -1.00 5.56 -0.61
N GLY A 81 -1.17 6.84 -0.25
CA GLY A 81 -1.19 7.93 -1.23
C GLY A 81 0.14 8.11 -1.96
N ILE A 82 1.28 7.87 -1.29
CA ILE A 82 2.60 7.90 -1.95
C ILE A 82 2.88 6.57 -2.65
N SER A 83 2.53 5.43 -2.06
CA SER A 83 2.87 4.12 -2.64
C SER A 83 2.20 3.84 -3.99
N PHE A 84 0.96 4.28 -4.18
CA PHE A 84 0.19 4.03 -5.40
C PHE A 84 0.83 4.65 -6.67
N PRO A 85 1.16 5.96 -6.72
CA PRO A 85 1.83 6.54 -7.88
C PRO A 85 3.25 5.98 -8.09
N PHE A 86 3.98 5.72 -7.00
CA PHE A 86 5.34 5.16 -7.08
C PHE A 86 5.38 3.75 -7.67
N THR A 87 4.30 2.97 -7.56
CA THR A 87 4.23 1.63 -8.15
C THR A 87 3.57 1.66 -9.53
N GLY A 88 2.52 2.45 -9.71
CA GLY A 88 1.74 2.53 -10.95
C GLY A 88 2.49 3.19 -12.10
N SER A 89 3.18 4.32 -11.85
CA SER A 89 3.89 5.05 -12.92
C SER A 89 5.05 4.26 -13.54
N PRO A 90 6.03 3.74 -12.78
CA PRO A 90 7.16 3.04 -13.37
C PRO A 90 6.79 1.67 -13.94
N SER A 91 5.75 0.99 -13.42
CA SER A 91 5.34 -0.32 -13.95
C SER A 91 4.83 -0.23 -15.40
N GLY A 92 4.01 0.78 -15.73
CA GLY A 92 3.54 1.01 -17.09
C GLY A 92 4.67 1.43 -18.06
N THR A 93 5.58 2.28 -17.59
CA THR A 93 6.76 2.70 -18.38
C THR A 93 7.70 1.53 -18.62
N LEU A 94 8.03 0.76 -17.58
CA LEU A 94 8.92 -0.40 -17.67
C LEU A 94 8.35 -1.46 -18.61
N TYR A 95 7.04 -1.70 -18.56
CA TYR A 95 6.37 -2.61 -19.47
C TYR A 95 6.51 -2.16 -20.93
N SER A 96 6.31 -0.87 -21.21
CA SER A 96 6.41 -0.33 -22.57
C SER A 96 7.85 -0.38 -23.12
N GLU A 97 8.86 -0.10 -22.28
CA GLU A 97 10.28 -0.16 -22.64
C GLU A 97 10.78 -1.61 -22.89
N ILE A 98 10.20 -2.61 -22.21
CA ILE A 98 10.52 -4.03 -22.41
C ILE A 98 9.89 -4.61 -23.69
N LEU A 99 8.75 -4.08 -24.15
CA LEU A 99 8.10 -4.59 -25.36
C LEU A 99 8.67 -3.97 -26.64
N GLY A 100 8.99 -2.67 -26.61
CA GLY A 100 9.32 -1.89 -27.79
C GLY A 100 8.12 -1.70 -28.74
N PRO A 101 8.34 -1.14 -29.95
CA PRO A 101 7.26 -0.77 -30.88
C PRO A 101 6.54 -1.96 -31.55
N ARG A 102 6.98 -3.20 -31.29
CA ARG A 102 6.43 -4.40 -31.93
C ARG A 102 5.31 -4.99 -31.07
N LYS A 103 4.07 -4.96 -31.59
CA LYS A 103 2.87 -5.58 -30.96
C LYS A 103 2.54 -5.03 -29.55
N GLN A 104 2.84 -3.76 -29.30
CA GLN A 104 2.62 -3.09 -28.01
C GLN A 104 1.16 -3.16 -27.54
N GLY A 105 0.19 -2.96 -28.45
CA GLY A 105 -1.23 -2.91 -28.09
C GLY A 105 -1.80 -4.20 -27.49
N LEU A 106 -1.51 -5.37 -28.07
CA LEU A 106 -2.05 -6.65 -27.56
C LEU A 106 -1.52 -6.97 -26.16
N MET A 107 -0.23 -6.77 -25.97
CA MET A 107 0.45 -7.11 -24.72
C MET A 107 0.05 -6.12 -23.60
N GLN A 108 -0.04 -4.82 -23.91
CA GLN A 108 -0.57 -3.82 -22.97
C GLN A 108 -2.05 -4.08 -22.65
N GLY A 109 -2.83 -4.57 -23.63
CA GLY A 109 -4.19 -5.07 -23.40
C GLY A 109 -4.23 -6.24 -22.43
N LEU A 110 -3.33 -7.22 -22.55
CA LEU A 110 -3.24 -8.35 -21.62
C LEU A 110 -2.84 -7.91 -20.21
N HIS A 111 -1.92 -6.96 -20.08
CA HIS A 111 -1.56 -6.38 -18.78
C HIS A 111 -2.76 -5.70 -18.11
N SER A 112 -3.52 -4.89 -18.87
CA SER A 112 -4.73 -4.24 -18.40
C SER A 112 -5.81 -5.25 -17.99
N PHE A 113 -6.01 -6.30 -18.79
CA PHE A 113 -6.94 -7.39 -18.49
C PHE A 113 -6.61 -8.10 -17.17
N GLY A 114 -5.32 -8.37 -16.91
CA GLY A 114 -4.87 -8.92 -15.63
C GLY A 114 -5.18 -8.00 -14.44
N GLY A 115 -5.00 -6.68 -14.62
CA GLY A 115 -5.39 -5.67 -13.64
C GLY A 115 -6.88 -5.73 -13.32
N SER A 116 -7.74 -5.77 -14.34
CA SER A 116 -9.20 -5.88 -14.15
C SER A 116 -9.61 -7.17 -13.44
N ILE A 117 -9.04 -8.32 -13.79
CA ILE A 117 -9.30 -9.59 -13.08
C ILE A 117 -8.90 -9.47 -11.61
N SER A 118 -7.73 -8.90 -11.32
CA SER A 118 -7.26 -8.75 -9.94
C SER A 118 -8.24 -7.90 -9.09
N GLN A 119 -8.83 -6.86 -9.68
CA GLN A 119 -9.81 -6.01 -9.01
C GLN A 119 -11.15 -6.70 -8.78
N LEU A 120 -11.52 -7.69 -9.59
CA LEU A 120 -12.70 -8.51 -9.36
C LEU A 120 -12.46 -9.53 -8.24
N VAL A 121 -11.28 -10.17 -8.25
CA VAL A 121 -10.96 -11.28 -7.33
C VAL A 121 -10.61 -10.78 -5.92
N ALA A 122 -9.85 -9.68 -5.80
CA ALA A 122 -9.37 -9.16 -4.52
C ALA A 122 -10.50 -8.85 -3.50
N PRO A 123 -11.58 -8.11 -3.83
CA PRO A 123 -12.63 -7.80 -2.87
C PRO A 123 -13.46 -9.03 -2.48
N ILE A 124 -13.64 -10.01 -3.38
CA ILE A 124 -14.38 -11.25 -3.09
C ILE A 124 -13.63 -12.05 -2.02
N ILE A 125 -12.34 -12.30 -2.24
CA ILE A 125 -11.50 -13.03 -1.28
C ILE A 125 -11.40 -12.27 0.04
N THR A 126 -11.18 -10.96 -0.01
CA THR A 126 -11.03 -10.13 1.19
C THR A 126 -12.30 -10.09 2.02
N THR A 127 -13.47 -10.00 1.39
CA THR A 127 -14.76 -9.97 2.08
C THR A 127 -15.04 -11.30 2.77
N TYR A 128 -14.80 -12.40 2.07
CA TYR A 128 -14.97 -13.74 2.62
C TYR A 128 -14.04 -13.97 3.83
N LEU A 129 -12.77 -13.59 3.70
CA LEU A 129 -11.79 -13.74 4.76
C LEU A 129 -12.08 -12.82 5.96
N PHE A 130 -12.59 -11.61 5.70
CA PHE A 130 -12.99 -10.66 6.74
C PHE A 130 -14.16 -11.20 7.58
N GLN A 131 -15.16 -11.83 6.96
CA GLN A 131 -16.31 -12.39 7.68
C GLN A 131 -15.89 -13.50 8.65
N HIS A 132 -14.97 -14.37 8.25
CA HIS A 132 -14.57 -15.53 9.05
C HIS A 132 -13.42 -15.26 10.03
N SER A 133 -12.37 -14.55 9.61
CA SER A 133 -11.12 -14.43 10.37
C SER A 133 -10.87 -13.02 10.89
N GLY A 134 -11.70 -12.03 10.53
CA GLY A 134 -11.55 -10.65 10.96
C GLY A 134 -10.42 -9.90 10.25
N TYR A 135 -10.14 -8.68 10.73
CA TYR A 135 -9.26 -7.72 10.05
C TYR A 135 -7.75 -8.10 10.09
N GLN A 136 -7.28 -8.72 11.18
CA GLN A 136 -5.85 -8.99 11.34
C GLN A 136 -5.30 -9.93 10.26
N TYR A 137 -6.05 -10.98 9.93
CA TYR A 137 -5.65 -11.96 8.91
C TYR A 137 -5.68 -11.38 7.50
N VAL A 138 -6.66 -10.50 7.21
CA VAL A 138 -6.70 -9.76 5.94
C VAL A 138 -5.41 -8.96 5.73
N MET A 139 -4.93 -8.28 6.77
CA MET A 139 -3.68 -7.51 6.68
C MET A 139 -2.45 -8.40 6.48
N VAL A 140 -2.39 -9.57 7.13
CA VAL A 140 -1.30 -10.55 6.93
C VAL A 140 -1.28 -11.06 5.50
N VAL A 141 -2.43 -11.47 4.96
CA VAL A 141 -2.54 -11.93 3.56
C VAL A 141 -2.12 -10.84 2.57
N GLN A 142 -2.48 -9.58 2.84
CA GLN A 142 -2.05 -8.45 2.01
C GLN A 142 -0.54 -8.25 2.04
N ILE A 143 0.09 -8.31 3.22
CA ILE A 143 1.55 -8.22 3.37
C ILE A 143 2.25 -9.37 2.65
N CYS A 144 1.77 -10.61 2.83
CA CYS A 144 2.30 -11.79 2.15
C CYS A 144 2.23 -11.64 0.62
N THR A 145 1.11 -11.13 0.09
CA THR A 145 0.93 -10.92 -1.35
C THR A 145 1.89 -9.86 -1.90
N LEU A 146 2.09 -8.75 -1.16
CA LEU A 146 3.05 -7.71 -1.52
C LEU A 146 4.50 -8.21 -1.47
N CYS A 147 4.86 -8.95 -0.42
CA CYS A 147 6.19 -9.57 -0.30
C CYS A 147 6.46 -10.55 -1.45
N PHE A 148 5.47 -11.39 -1.79
CA PHE A 148 5.57 -12.31 -2.92
C PHE A 148 5.79 -11.57 -4.25
N ALA A 149 5.03 -10.50 -4.50
CA ALA A 149 5.21 -9.66 -5.68
C ALA A 149 6.61 -9.01 -5.73
N PHE A 150 7.11 -8.51 -4.60
CA PHE A 150 8.44 -7.92 -4.50
C PHE A 150 9.55 -8.94 -4.77
N VAL A 151 9.43 -10.16 -4.22
CA VAL A 151 10.37 -11.26 -4.48
C VAL A 151 10.37 -11.63 -5.96
N LEU A 152 9.20 -11.73 -6.60
CA LEU A 152 9.11 -11.99 -8.04
C LEU A 152 9.85 -10.93 -8.85
N VAL A 153 9.69 -9.65 -8.51
CA VAL A 153 10.39 -8.54 -9.19
C VAL A 153 11.90 -8.68 -9.03
N ILE A 154 12.40 -9.02 -7.83
CA ILE A 154 13.84 -9.22 -7.58
C ILE A 154 14.38 -10.40 -8.40
N VAL A 155 13.69 -11.55 -8.38
CA VAL A 155 14.11 -12.75 -9.10
C VAL A 155 14.19 -12.49 -10.60
N PHE A 156 13.20 -11.79 -11.15
CA PHE A 156 13.17 -11.47 -12.58
C PHE A 156 13.94 -10.20 -12.94
N TYR A 157 14.50 -9.44 -12.00
CA TYR A 157 15.13 -8.15 -12.25
C TYR A 157 16.17 -8.18 -13.38
N LYS A 158 16.96 -9.25 -13.46
CA LYS A 158 17.95 -9.46 -14.53
C LYS A 158 17.33 -9.57 -15.94
N ARG A 159 16.06 -9.97 -16.05
CA ARG A 159 15.29 -10.07 -17.29
C ARG A 159 14.55 -8.78 -17.64
N LEU A 160 14.28 -7.90 -16.68
CA LEU A 160 13.60 -6.60 -16.90
C LEU A 160 14.53 -5.52 -17.50
N VAL A 161 15.65 -5.88 -18.13
CA VAL A 161 16.55 -4.92 -18.77
C VAL A 161 15.87 -4.37 -20.04
N PRO A 162 15.75 -3.04 -20.19
CA PRO A 162 15.10 -2.43 -21.35
C PRO A 162 15.85 -2.79 -22.63
N LEU A 163 15.12 -3.12 -23.71
CA LEU A 163 15.75 -3.46 -24.98
C LEU A 163 16.53 -2.27 -25.52
N ARG A 164 17.82 -2.48 -25.78
CA ARG A 164 18.75 -1.51 -26.38
C ARG A 164 18.51 -1.30 -27.89
N MET A 165 17.27 -1.41 -28.35
CA MET A 165 16.89 -1.19 -29.75
C MET A 165 16.25 0.19 -29.95
N LYS A 166 16.76 1.21 -29.26
CA LYS A 166 16.46 2.60 -29.63
C LYS A 166 17.42 2.97 -30.76
N PRO A 167 16.98 3.07 -32.02
CA PRO A 167 17.85 3.60 -33.06
C PRO A 167 18.29 5.02 -32.68
N ALA A 168 19.51 5.39 -33.07
CA ALA A 168 19.99 6.76 -32.86
C ALA A 168 19.02 7.75 -33.53
N PRO A 169 18.78 8.94 -32.95
CA PRO A 169 17.94 9.97 -33.56
C PRO A 169 18.38 10.20 -35.03
N GLY A 170 17.44 10.12 -35.96
CA GLY A 170 17.71 10.28 -37.39
C GLY A 170 18.25 9.04 -38.14
N LYS A 171 18.42 7.88 -37.50
CA LYS A 171 18.74 6.61 -38.20
C LYS A 171 17.53 5.70 -38.29
N SER A 172 17.26 5.18 -39.49
CA SER A 172 16.15 4.25 -39.73
C SER A 172 16.50 2.85 -39.23
N ALA A 173 15.63 2.29 -38.38
CA ALA A 173 15.71 0.87 -38.02
C ALA A 173 14.87 0.07 -39.02
N LYS A 174 15.53 -0.81 -39.79
CA LYS A 174 14.85 -1.68 -40.75
C LYS A 174 14.16 -2.82 -40.00
N TYR A 175 12.84 -2.92 -40.13
CA TYR A 175 12.01 -3.96 -39.54
C TYR A 175 11.44 -4.87 -40.63
N LYS A 176 10.99 -6.07 -40.25
CA LYS A 176 10.43 -7.06 -41.21
C LYS A 176 9.20 -6.51 -41.97
N ASN A 177 8.52 -5.50 -41.43
CA ASN A 177 7.28 -4.91 -41.97
C ASN A 177 7.39 -3.39 -42.21
N GLY A 178 8.59 -2.80 -42.34
CA GLY A 178 8.75 -1.37 -42.61
C GLY A 178 9.93 -0.72 -41.90
N VAL A 179 10.06 0.60 -42.02
CA VAL A 179 11.08 1.41 -41.36
C VAL A 179 10.44 2.27 -40.28
N PHE A 180 11.00 2.25 -39.08
CA PHE A 180 10.57 3.07 -37.95
C PHE A 180 11.55 4.22 -37.74
N TYR A 181 11.02 5.44 -37.58
CA TYR A 181 11.79 6.64 -37.27
C TYR A 181 11.50 7.03 -35.82
N THR A 182 12.54 7.17 -35.02
CA THR A 182 12.50 7.92 -33.76
C THR A 182 12.75 9.38 -34.10
N MET A 183 11.74 10.24 -33.90
CA MET A 183 11.95 11.69 -33.91
C MET A 183 12.75 12.13 -32.69
#